data_AF-A0A538R323-F1
#
_entry.id   AF-A0A538R323-F1
#
_cell.length_a   1.000
_cell.length_b   1.000
_cell.length_c   1.000
_cell.angle_alpha   90.00
_cell.angle_beta   90.00
_cell.angle_gamma   90.00
#
_symmetry.space_group_name_H-M   'P 1'
#
loop_
_entity.id
_entity.type
_entity.pdbx_description
1 polymer ?
#
loop_
_entity_poly.entity_id
_entity_poly.type
_entity_poly.pdbx_seq_one_letter_code
_entity_poly.pdbx_strand_id
1 'polypeptide(L)'
;MCRDDAREDDDSAAAARTTTYPSFTSPANMICPGDDDWYKVPLFTAEVLTVDLSFTQSNPSQDLDIHVYQGGVDLTPCDVSDPSTCLLSNGQGGRSNEHARFIVGPGCENGCDFYVVVRGFNHASNSYGITIGIQ
;
A
#
# COMPACT_ATOMS: atom_id res chain seq x y z
N MET A 1 14.97 -0.11 -17.65
CA MET A 1 13.66 0.51 -17.95
C MET A 1 12.63 -0.33 -17.23
N CYS A 2 11.91 0.26 -16.28
CA CYS A 2 10.77 -0.40 -15.64
C CYS A 2 9.68 -0.58 -16.70
N ARG A 3 8.99 -1.72 -16.66
CA ARG A 3 7.82 -1.96 -17.49
C ARG A 3 6.68 -2.27 -16.54
N ASP A 4 5.64 -1.51 -16.74
CA ASP A 4 4.41 -1.61 -16.00
C ASP A 4 3.75 -2.99 -16.09
N ASP A 5 2.91 -3.29 -15.10
CA ASP A 5 2.15 -4.52 -15.10
C ASP A 5 0.87 -4.44 -15.95
N ALA A 6 0.00 -5.45 -15.84
CA ALA A 6 -1.19 -5.58 -16.68
C ALA A 6 -2.47 -4.99 -16.04
N ARG A 7 -2.35 -4.37 -14.87
CA ARG A 7 -3.47 -3.88 -14.07
C ARG A 7 -3.63 -2.36 -14.10
N GLU A 8 -2.68 -1.71 -14.72
CA GLU A 8 -2.53 -0.27 -14.85
C GLU A 8 -3.54 0.34 -15.84
N ASP A 9 -3.89 1.61 -15.71
CA ASP A 9 -3.41 2.62 -14.73
C ASP A 9 -4.14 2.48 -13.37
N ASP A 10 -3.38 2.34 -12.28
CA ASP A 10 -3.84 2.49 -10.90
C ASP A 10 -3.01 3.49 -10.07
N ASP A 11 -2.45 4.50 -10.74
CA ASP A 11 -1.49 5.50 -10.25
C ASP A 11 -2.07 6.51 -9.25
N SER A 12 -3.38 6.47 -9.01
CA SER A 12 -4.10 7.49 -8.23
C SER A 12 -5.34 6.96 -7.53
N ALA A 13 -5.80 7.68 -6.50
CA ALA A 13 -7.06 7.36 -5.81
C ALA A 13 -8.29 7.27 -6.75
N ALA A 14 -8.30 8.00 -7.87
CA ALA A 14 -9.39 7.98 -8.84
C ALA A 14 -9.33 6.78 -9.79
N ALA A 15 -8.12 6.28 -10.06
CA ALA A 15 -7.86 5.09 -10.88
C ALA A 15 -7.74 3.80 -10.04
N ALA A 16 -7.74 3.95 -8.71
CA ALA A 16 -7.46 2.88 -7.77
C ALA A 16 -8.22 1.58 -8.05
N ARG A 17 -7.48 0.48 -8.02
CA ARG A 17 -8.00 -0.86 -8.18
C ARG A 17 -8.97 -1.19 -7.06
N THR A 18 -10.18 -1.60 -7.42
CA THR A 18 -11.19 -1.99 -6.41
C THR A 18 -10.88 -3.37 -5.85
N THR A 19 -10.81 -3.50 -4.52
CA THR A 19 -10.56 -4.80 -3.86
C THR A 19 -11.86 -5.56 -3.60
N THR A 20 -11.72 -6.86 -3.35
CA THR A 20 -12.80 -7.73 -2.85
C THR A 20 -12.81 -7.79 -1.32
N TYR A 21 -13.98 -8.02 -0.74
CA TYR A 21 -14.17 -8.20 0.71
C TYR A 21 -14.46 -9.68 1.04
N PRO A 22 -13.97 -10.25 2.15
CA PRO A 22 -13.10 -9.63 3.17
C PRO A 22 -11.61 -9.74 2.83
N SER A 23 -11.26 -10.34 1.71
CA SER A 23 -9.87 -10.48 1.28
C SER A 23 -9.70 -10.26 -0.21
N PHE A 24 -8.50 -9.81 -0.56
CA PHE A 24 -8.05 -9.59 -1.92
C PHE A 24 -6.58 -9.99 -2.04
N THR A 25 -6.22 -10.62 -3.15
CA THR A 25 -4.84 -11.00 -3.43
C THR A 25 -4.50 -10.68 -4.89
N SER A 26 -3.36 -10.04 -5.12
CA SER A 26 -2.76 -9.89 -6.44
C SER A 26 -1.31 -10.33 -6.39
N PRO A 27 -0.95 -11.49 -6.99
CA PRO A 27 0.37 -12.10 -6.83
C PRO A 27 1.46 -11.53 -7.73
N ALA A 28 1.10 -10.68 -8.71
CA ALA A 28 2.03 -10.15 -9.69
C ALA A 28 1.63 -8.73 -10.07
N ASN A 29 2.33 -7.76 -9.48
CA ASN A 29 2.24 -6.33 -9.78
C ASN A 29 3.66 -5.75 -9.93
N MET A 30 3.76 -4.50 -10.38
CA MET A 30 5.04 -3.80 -10.54
C MET A 30 4.95 -2.35 -10.11
N ILE A 31 5.77 -1.97 -9.13
CA ILE A 31 6.02 -0.54 -8.89
C ILE A 31 7.10 -0.03 -9.84
N CYS A 32 6.80 1.05 -10.55
CA CYS A 32 7.75 1.83 -11.32
C CYS A 32 8.11 3.17 -10.62
N PRO A 33 9.24 3.81 -10.97
CA PRO A 33 9.66 5.03 -10.30
C PRO A 33 8.67 6.20 -10.46
N GLY A 34 8.08 6.64 -9.35
CA GLY A 34 7.07 7.71 -9.35
C GLY A 34 5.69 7.24 -9.79
N ASP A 35 5.47 5.93 -9.79
CA ASP A 35 4.25 5.24 -10.17
C ASP A 35 3.79 4.42 -8.97
N ASP A 36 2.72 4.87 -8.30
CA ASP A 36 2.24 4.24 -7.06
C ASP A 36 1.00 3.41 -7.37
N ASP A 37 0.89 2.20 -6.83
CA ASP A 37 -0.31 1.39 -7.08
C ASP A 37 -1.34 1.64 -5.97
N TRP A 38 -2.51 2.17 -6.34
CA TRP A 38 -3.60 2.47 -5.41
C TRP A 38 -4.66 1.37 -5.40
N TYR A 39 -5.01 0.90 -4.21
CA TYR A 39 -6.06 -0.09 -3.98
C TYR A 39 -7.16 0.50 -3.13
N LYS A 40 -8.38 0.60 -3.67
CA LYS A 40 -9.55 1.09 -2.94
C LYS A 40 -10.16 -0.01 -2.07
N VAL A 41 -10.20 0.23 -0.76
CA VAL A 41 -10.67 -0.71 0.26
C VAL A 41 -11.81 -0.08 1.07
N PRO A 42 -13.07 -0.53 0.89
CA PRO A 42 -14.17 -0.11 1.76
C PRO A 42 -13.98 -0.70 3.15
N LEU A 43 -13.97 0.14 4.18
CA LEU A 43 -13.83 -0.28 5.57
C LEU A 43 -14.85 0.38 6.50
N PHE A 44 -15.17 -0.30 7.59
CA PHE A 44 -16.10 0.13 8.64
C PHE A 44 -15.37 0.39 9.97
N THR A 45 -15.98 1.22 10.84
CA THR A 45 -15.47 1.47 12.20
C THR A 45 -15.13 0.16 12.92
N ALA A 46 -13.96 0.12 13.56
CA ALA A 46 -13.39 -0.99 14.32
C ALA A 46 -12.93 -2.22 13.51
N GLU A 47 -13.08 -2.24 12.18
CA GLU A 47 -12.45 -3.27 11.35
C GLU A 47 -10.92 -3.15 11.40
N VAL A 48 -10.28 -4.29 11.19
CA VAL A 48 -8.82 -4.41 11.11
C VAL A 48 -8.42 -4.69 9.68
N LEU A 49 -7.76 -3.72 9.06
CA LEU A 49 -7.07 -3.88 7.80
C LEU A 49 -5.69 -4.50 8.06
N THR A 50 -5.38 -5.57 7.33
CA THR A 50 -4.04 -6.17 7.28
C THR A 50 -3.57 -6.19 5.83
N VAL A 51 -2.32 -5.78 5.59
CA VAL A 51 -1.70 -5.80 4.27
C VAL A 51 -0.36 -6.50 4.37
N ASP A 52 -0.17 -7.52 3.53
CA ASP A 52 1.09 -8.23 3.38
C ASP A 52 1.62 -8.00 1.96
N LEU A 53 2.79 -7.36 1.85
CA LEU A 53 3.56 -7.28 0.63
C LEU A 53 4.63 -8.36 0.60
N SER A 54 4.71 -9.09 -0.51
CA SER A 54 5.74 -10.08 -0.78
C SER A 54 6.60 -9.66 -1.96
N PHE A 55 7.89 -9.43 -1.73
CA PHE A 55 8.87 -9.08 -2.77
C PHE A 55 10.27 -9.51 -2.35
N THR A 56 11.21 -9.51 -3.29
CA THR A 56 12.63 -9.74 -3.00
C THR A 56 13.41 -8.49 -3.37
N GLN A 57 14.15 -7.93 -2.42
CA GLN A 57 15.09 -6.86 -2.68
C GLN A 57 16.54 -7.34 -2.57
N SER A 58 17.39 -6.82 -3.44
CA SER A 58 18.84 -7.03 -3.42
C SER A 58 19.61 -5.77 -3.03
N ASN A 59 18.96 -4.60 -3.12
CA ASN A 59 19.54 -3.30 -2.83
C ASN A 59 18.42 -2.27 -2.53
N PRO A 60 18.75 -1.08 -1.99
CA PRO A 60 17.76 -0.09 -1.57
C PRO A 60 16.89 0.50 -2.71
N SER A 61 17.26 0.38 -3.98
CA SER A 61 16.42 0.88 -5.09
C SER A 61 15.26 -0.06 -5.44
N GLN A 62 15.00 -1.07 -4.60
CA GLN A 62 13.96 -2.09 -4.75
C GLN A 62 13.07 -2.19 -3.51
N ASP A 63 13.17 -1.19 -2.65
CA ASP A 63 12.47 -1.05 -1.38
C ASP A 63 11.05 -0.53 -1.64
N LEU A 64 10.05 -1.27 -1.17
CA LEU A 64 8.65 -0.93 -1.36
C LEU A 64 7.98 -0.77 -0.01
N ASP A 65 7.20 0.29 0.13
CA ASP A 65 6.50 0.65 1.34
C ASP A 65 4.98 0.58 1.16
N ILE A 66 4.28 0.35 2.26
CA ILE A 66 2.83 0.43 2.36
C ILE A 66 2.44 1.79 2.96
N HIS A 67 1.42 2.41 2.37
CA HIS A 67 0.73 3.56 2.93
C HIS A 67 -0.77 3.32 2.99
N VAL A 68 -1.45 3.97 3.95
CA VAL A 68 -2.90 3.95 4.09
C VAL A 68 -3.42 5.38 4.01
N TYR A 69 -4.28 5.65 3.03
CA TYR A 69 -4.89 6.95 2.83
C TYR A 69 -6.40 6.93 3.12
N GLN A 70 -6.92 8.06 3.58
CA GLN A 70 -8.36 8.31 3.66
C GLN A 70 -8.64 9.78 3.31
N GLY A 71 -9.57 10.02 2.39
CA GLY A 71 -9.93 11.40 2.00
C GLY A 71 -8.76 12.25 1.49
N GLY A 72 -7.74 11.62 0.90
CA GLY A 72 -6.52 12.27 0.41
C GLY A 72 -5.44 12.53 1.48
N VAL A 73 -5.67 12.14 2.72
CA VAL A 73 -4.69 12.23 3.81
C VAL A 73 -3.94 10.92 3.93
N ASP A 74 -2.60 10.97 3.95
CA ASP A 74 -1.75 9.83 4.34
C ASP A 74 -1.83 9.63 5.85
N LEU A 75 -2.43 8.52 6.28
CA LEU A 75 -2.57 8.17 7.70
C LEU A 75 -1.33 7.46 8.25
N THR A 76 -0.42 7.03 7.36
CA THR A 76 0.83 6.36 7.69
C THR A 76 1.97 7.03 6.90
N PRO A 77 2.29 8.30 7.16
CA PRO A 77 3.31 9.00 6.39
C PRO A 77 4.69 8.37 6.57
N CYS A 78 5.46 8.30 5.47
CA CYS A 78 6.88 7.97 5.46
C CYS A 78 7.55 8.82 4.38
N ASP A 79 8.48 9.67 4.78
CA ASP A 79 9.15 10.65 3.91
C ASP A 79 10.65 10.36 3.84
N VAL A 80 11.18 10.30 2.62
CA VAL A 80 12.61 10.07 2.36
C VAL A 80 13.51 11.18 2.92
N SER A 81 12.98 12.39 3.06
CA SER A 81 13.68 13.55 3.62
C SER A 81 13.62 13.61 5.15
N ASP A 82 12.65 12.91 5.75
CA ASP A 82 12.55 12.69 7.19
C ASP A 82 12.19 11.22 7.50
N PRO A 83 13.16 10.29 7.40
CA PRO A 83 12.91 8.87 7.62
C PRO A 83 12.44 8.52 9.04
N SER A 84 12.45 9.48 9.98
CA SER A 84 11.91 9.28 11.32
C SER A 84 10.39 9.13 11.35
N THR A 85 9.73 9.55 10.26
CA THR A 85 8.28 9.37 10.06
C THR A 85 7.91 7.93 9.70
N CYS A 86 8.83 7.17 9.09
CA CYS A 86 8.60 5.80 8.64
C CYS A 86 8.53 4.82 9.82
N LEU A 87 7.52 3.95 9.81
CA LEU A 87 7.31 2.96 10.87
C LEU A 87 7.22 1.54 10.30
N LEU A 88 8.06 0.64 10.82
CA LEU A 88 8.02 -0.78 10.44
C LEU A 88 6.64 -1.42 10.65
N SER A 89 5.87 -0.98 11.65
CA SER A 89 4.51 -1.46 11.90
C SER A 89 3.49 -1.08 10.82
N ASN A 90 3.83 -0.09 9.99
CA ASN A 90 3.04 0.36 8.85
C ASN A 90 3.52 -0.27 7.54
N GLY A 91 4.45 -1.23 7.59
CA GLY A 91 5.04 -1.82 6.39
C GLY A 91 5.96 -0.85 5.65
N GLN A 92 6.81 -0.14 6.39
CA GLN A 92 7.73 0.89 5.87
C GLN A 92 9.18 0.60 6.28
N GLY A 93 9.55 -0.67 6.23
CA GLY A 93 10.89 -1.15 6.52
C GLY A 93 11.79 -1.08 5.29
N GLY A 94 13.10 -0.98 5.52
CA GLY A 94 14.08 -1.02 4.42
C GLY A 94 14.45 -2.43 3.97
N ARG A 95 13.54 -3.41 4.03
CA ARG A 95 13.82 -4.84 3.81
C ARG A 95 12.74 -5.51 2.95
N SER A 96 13.07 -6.69 2.40
CA SER A 96 12.10 -7.48 1.66
C SER A 96 10.87 -7.79 2.52
N ASN A 97 9.71 -7.69 1.88
CA ASN A 97 8.38 -7.94 2.42
C ASN A 97 7.99 -6.93 3.50
N GLU A 98 6.76 -6.44 3.40
CA GLU A 98 6.22 -5.48 4.34
C GLU A 98 4.90 -5.96 4.90
N HIS A 99 4.65 -5.62 6.16
CA HIS A 99 3.43 -5.97 6.87
C HIS A 99 2.87 -4.74 7.57
N ALA A 100 1.63 -4.39 7.23
CA ALA A 100 0.91 -3.30 7.86
C ALA A 100 -0.37 -3.81 8.52
N ARG A 101 -0.67 -3.27 9.70
CA ARG A 101 -1.95 -3.50 10.39
C ARG A 101 -2.55 -2.17 10.84
N PHE A 102 -3.75 -1.87 10.36
CA PHE A 102 -4.45 -0.63 10.64
C PHE A 102 -5.84 -0.92 11.24
N ILE A 103 -6.21 -0.22 12.32
CA ILE A 103 -7.55 -0.32 12.92
C ILE A 103 -8.33 0.93 12.55
N VAL A 104 -9.52 0.74 12.00
CA VAL A 104 -10.39 1.85 11.60
C VAL A 104 -10.96 2.52 12.85
N GLY A 105 -10.69 3.82 12.97
CA GLY A 105 -11.26 4.66 14.02
C GLY A 105 -12.77 4.87 13.87
N PRO A 106 -13.40 5.58 14.83
CA PRO A 106 -14.81 5.97 14.71
C PRO A 106 -15.06 6.90 13.53
N GLY A 107 -16.32 6.99 13.07
CA GLY A 107 -16.75 7.87 11.98
C GLY A 107 -16.94 7.18 10.63
N CYS A 108 -16.73 5.87 10.56
CA CYS A 108 -16.92 5.03 9.38
C CYS A 108 -18.01 3.97 9.59
N GLU A 109 -19.02 4.26 10.42
CA GLU A 109 -20.08 3.30 10.75
C GLU A 109 -20.92 2.90 9.53
N ASN A 110 -20.99 3.79 8.52
CA ASN A 110 -21.69 3.55 7.25
C ASN A 110 -20.72 3.17 6.10
N GLY A 111 -19.46 2.87 6.43
CA GLY A 111 -18.41 2.61 5.45
C GLY A 111 -17.69 3.88 5.01
N CYS A 112 -16.37 3.76 4.85
CA CYS A 112 -15.48 4.77 4.32
C CYS A 112 -14.62 4.17 3.22
N ASP A 113 -14.26 5.01 2.25
CA ASP A 113 -13.25 4.67 1.26
C ASP A 113 -11.85 4.92 1.84
N PHE A 114 -11.14 3.83 2.14
CA PHE A 114 -9.71 3.85 2.40
C PHE A 114 -8.95 3.42 1.14
N TYR A 115 -7.68 3.77 1.09
CA TYR A 115 -6.79 3.36 0.02
C TYR A 115 -5.53 2.76 0.62
N VAL A 116 -5.18 1.56 0.21
CA VAL A 116 -3.84 1.00 0.41
C VAL A 116 -3.02 1.42 -0.79
N VAL A 117 -1.85 2.02 -0.56
CA VAL A 117 -0.95 2.49 -1.61
C VAL A 117 0.37 1.77 -1.45
N VAL A 118 0.84 1.13 -2.52
CA VAL A 118 2.18 0.54 -2.57
C VAL A 118 3.08 1.54 -3.29
N ARG A 119 4.19 1.92 -2.66
CA ARG A 119 5.08 2.96 -3.16
C ARG A 119 6.53 2.51 -3.13
N GLY A 120 7.31 2.90 -4.13
CA GLY A 120 8.75 2.70 -4.11
C GLY A 120 9.44 3.75 -3.24
N PHE A 121 10.08 3.34 -2.15
CA PHE A 121 10.82 4.27 -1.29
C PHE A 121 11.93 4.96 -2.09
N ASN A 122 11.97 6.29 -2.07
CA ASN A 122 12.92 7.09 -2.86
C ASN A 122 12.93 6.73 -4.36
N HIS A 123 11.73 6.57 -4.95
CA HIS A 123 11.55 6.20 -6.35
C HIS A 123 12.12 4.82 -6.70
N ALA A 124 12.20 3.92 -5.72
CA ALA A 124 12.50 2.53 -5.95
C ALA A 124 11.47 1.86 -6.88
N SER A 125 11.85 0.72 -7.43
CA SER A 125 10.99 -0.08 -8.30
C SER A 125 11.19 -1.56 -8.01
N ASN A 126 10.10 -2.32 -7.92
CA ASN A 126 10.19 -3.76 -7.73
C ASN A 126 8.88 -4.45 -8.12
N SER A 127 8.98 -5.72 -8.50
CA SER A 127 7.82 -6.59 -8.62
C SER A 127 7.38 -7.06 -7.24
N TYR A 128 6.07 -7.17 -7.01
CA TYR A 128 5.55 -7.62 -5.74
C TYR A 128 4.25 -8.41 -5.89
N GLY A 129 3.92 -9.15 -4.83
CA GLY A 129 2.58 -9.66 -4.57
C GLY A 129 1.99 -8.97 -3.35
N ILE A 130 0.67 -8.83 -3.31
CA ILE A 130 -0.05 -8.21 -2.20
C ILE A 130 -1.21 -9.10 -1.75
N THR A 131 -1.41 -9.19 -0.45
CA THR A 131 -2.65 -9.69 0.16
C THR A 131 -3.22 -8.63 1.08
N ILE A 132 -4.50 -8.32 0.91
CA ILE A 132 -5.27 -7.41 1.75
C ILE A 132 -6.33 -8.25 2.45
N GLY A 133 -6.41 -8.15 3.77
CA GLY A 133 -7.39 -8.83 4.61
C GLY A 133 -8.11 -7.86 5.54
N ILE A 134 -9.39 -8.12 5.77
CA ILE A 134 -10.29 -7.33 6.61
C ILE A 134 -10.93 -8.26 7.64
N GLN A 135 -10.94 -7.84 8.91
CA GLN A 135 -11.44 -8.62 10.05
C GLN A 135 -12.31 -7.78 10.97
#